data_AF-A0A383DAC4-F1
#
_entry.id   AF-A0A383DAC4-F1
#
_cell.length_a   1.000
_cell.length_b   1.000
_cell.length_c   1.000
_cell.angle_alpha   90.00
_cell.angle_beta   90.00
_cell.angle_gamma   90.00
#
_symmetry.space_group_name_H-M   'P 1'
#
loop_
_entity.id
_entity.type
_entity.pdbx_description
1 polymer ?
#
loop_
_entity_poly.entity_id
_entity_poly.type
_entity_poly.pdbx_seq_one_letter_code
_entity_poly.pdbx_strand_id
1 'polypeptide(L)'
;MYKKNILAIHLNTQVIKGFVAILLILTGLIFSSRLVGYFEQAAAGSLNPNIIFSVIALRLPDFLSLLIPFAFFLSLLMVVSE
;
A
#
# COMPACT_ATOMS: atom_id res chain seq x y z
N MET A 1 -8.70 2.84 -36.96
CA MET A 1 -7.56 2.97 -36.02
C MET A 1 -7.92 3.57 -34.64
N TYR A 2 -9.11 4.17 -34.46
CA TYR A 2 -9.51 4.84 -33.19
C TYR A 2 -9.95 3.90 -32.04
N LYS A 3 -10.57 2.75 -32.33
CA LYS A 3 -11.12 1.83 -31.29
C LYS A 3 -10.06 1.24 -30.34
N LYS A 4 -8.83 1.04 -30.83
CA LYS A 4 -7.75 0.41 -30.05
C LYS A 4 -7.32 1.25 -28.84
N ASN A 5 -7.48 2.57 -28.93
CA ASN A 5 -7.10 3.49 -27.86
C ASN A 5 -8.10 3.46 -26.69
N ILE A 6 -9.38 3.29 -26.99
CA ILE A 6 -10.46 3.33 -25.98
C ILE A 6 -10.37 2.13 -25.03
N LEU A 7 -10.08 0.94 -25.57
CA LEU A 7 -9.88 -0.28 -24.79
C LEU A 7 -8.67 -0.16 -23.86
N ALA A 8 -7.53 0.31 -24.39
CA ALA A 8 -6.32 0.49 -23.60
C ALA A 8 -6.51 1.51 -22.46
N ILE A 9 -7.20 2.63 -22.73
CA ILE A 9 -7.54 3.64 -21.72
C ILE A 9 -8.44 3.05 -20.63
N HIS A 10 -9.46 2.28 -21.02
CA HIS A 10 -10.38 1.69 -20.06
C HIS A 10 -9.68 0.66 -19.16
N LEU A 11 -8.90 -0.25 -19.77
CA LEU A 11 -8.10 -1.24 -19.06
C LEU A 11 -7.11 -0.56 -18.10
N ASN A 12 -6.36 0.44 -18.58
CA ASN A 12 -5.38 1.14 -17.75
C ASN A 12 -6.06 1.90 -16.59
N THR A 13 -7.25 2.46 -16.83
CA THR A 13 -8.05 3.10 -15.76
C THR A 13 -8.52 2.08 -14.72
N GLN A 14 -8.94 0.89 -15.13
CA GLN A 14 -9.35 -0.19 -14.22
C GLN A 14 -8.16 -0.65 -13.37
N VAL A 15 -7.01 -0.91 -14.01
CA VAL A 15 -5.79 -1.35 -13.32
C VAL A 15 -5.26 -0.28 -12.36
N ILE A 16 -5.25 0.99 -12.74
CA ILE A 16 -4.79 2.06 -11.83
C ILE A 16 -5.74 2.21 -10.64
N LYS A 17 -7.06 2.12 -10.84
CA LYS A 17 -8.03 2.18 -9.73
C LYS A 17 -7.86 1.01 -8.77
N GLY A 18 -7.77 -0.21 -9.29
CA GLY A 18 -7.53 -1.42 -8.49
C GLY A 18 -6.21 -1.35 -7.73
N PHE A 19 -5.14 -0.92 -8.42
CA PHE A 19 -3.82 -0.74 -7.83
C PHE A 19 -3.84 0.22 -6.65
N VAL A 20 -4.43 1.40 -6.81
CA VAL A 20 -4.54 2.40 -5.74
C VAL A 20 -5.36 1.87 -4.57
N ALA A 21 -6.49 1.21 -4.84
CA ALA A 21 -7.34 0.64 -3.79
C ALA A 21 -6.59 -0.43 -2.98
N ILE A 22 -5.96 -1.38 -3.66
CA ILE A 22 -5.21 -2.47 -3.04
C ILE A 22 -4.00 -1.92 -2.26
N LEU A 23 -3.26 -0.96 -2.84
CA LEU A 23 -2.11 -0.33 -2.18
C LEU A 23 -2.52 0.38 -0.89
N LEU A 24 -3.64 1.11 -0.89
CA LEU A 24 -4.16 1.77 0.31
C LEU A 24 -4.56 0.76 1.39
N ILE A 25 -5.26 -0.31 1.02
CA ILE A 25 -5.66 -1.36 1.96
C ILE A 25 -4.44 -2.02 2.60
N LEU A 26 -3.48 -2.46 1.78
CA LEU A 26 -2.26 -3.11 2.27
C LEU A 26 -1.42 -2.19 3.15
N THR A 27 -1.26 -0.94 2.74
CA THR A 27 -0.52 0.06 3.52
C THR A 27 -1.20 0.30 4.87
N GLY A 28 -2.54 0.46 4.88
CA GLY A 28 -3.30 0.65 6.12
C GLY A 28 -3.19 -0.54 7.07
N LEU A 29 -3.21 -1.77 6.53
CA LEU A 29 -3.07 -2.99 7.32
C LEU A 29 -1.70 -3.07 8.01
N ILE A 30 -0.61 -2.85 7.26
CA ILE A 30 0.75 -2.86 7.82
C ILE A 30 0.95 -1.71 8.80
N PHE A 31 0.47 -0.51 8.45
CA PHE A 31 0.61 0.68 9.29
C PHE A 31 -0.07 0.48 10.65
N SER A 32 -1.29 -0.07 10.67
CA SER A 32 -2.02 -0.42 11.89
C SER A 32 -1.25 -1.43 12.75
N SER A 33 -0.80 -2.54 12.16
CA SER A 33 -0.04 -3.58 12.87
C SER A 33 1.26 -3.02 13.47
N ARG A 34 1.99 -2.20 12.72
CA ARG A 34 3.26 -1.61 13.17
C ARG A 34 3.06 -0.57 14.26
N LEU A 35 2.04 0.29 14.14
CA LEU A 35 1.70 1.28 15.16
C LEU A 35 1.52 0.62 16.54
N VAL A 36 0.67 -0.41 16.61
CA VAL A 36 0.41 -1.14 17.87
C VAL A 36 1.72 -1.69 18.45
N GLY A 37 2.55 -2.34 17.64
CA GLY A 37 3.82 -2.89 18.12
C GLY A 37 4.82 -1.84 18.61
N TYR A 38 4.80 -0.61 18.08
CA TYR A 38 5.64 0.48 18.61
C TYR A 38 5.08 1.10 19.89
N PHE A 39 3.75 1.15 20.04
CA PHE A 39 3.13 1.56 21.31
C PHE A 39 3.43 0.56 22.43
N GLU A 40 3.41 -0.73 22.14
CA GLU A 40 3.82 -1.77 23.10
C GLU A 40 5.28 -1.58 23.55
N GLN A 41 6.20 -1.31 22.63
CA GLN A 41 7.61 -1.06 22.93
C GLN A 41 7.81 0.22 23.77
N ALA A 42 7.01 1.25 23.52
CA ALA A 42 7.04 2.47 24.31
C ALA A 42 6.45 2.27 25.72
N ALA A 43 5.39 1.48 25.85
CA ALA A 43 4.83 1.09 27.14
C ALA A 43 5.81 0.24 27.97
N ALA A 44 6.62 -0.60 27.31
CA ALA A 44 7.69 -1.37 27.93
C ALA A 44 8.93 -0.52 28.32
N GLY A 45 8.92 0.79 28.02
CA GLY A 45 10.03 1.71 28.33
C GLY A 45 11.25 1.59 27.41
N SER A 46 11.17 0.76 26.36
CA SER A 46 12.27 0.53 25.41
C SER A 46 12.37 1.58 24.30
N LEU A 47 11.30 2.38 24.10
CA LEU A 47 11.18 3.33 23.00
C LEU A 47 10.57 4.64 23.49
N ASN A 48 11.14 5.78 23.08
CA ASN A 48 10.58 7.09 23.42
C ASN A 48 9.27 7.32 22.61
N PRO A 49 8.14 7.64 23.24
CA PRO A 49 6.87 7.86 22.54
C PRO A 49 6.92 8.96 21.48
N ASN A 50 7.77 9.97 21.69
CA ASN A 50 7.87 11.14 20.82
C ASN A 50 8.52 10.83 19.46
N ILE A 51 9.23 9.71 19.32
CA ILE A 51 9.88 9.32 18.06
C ILE A 51 9.09 8.27 17.28
N ILE A 52 8.04 7.66 17.86
CA ILE A 52 7.24 6.59 17.22
C ILE A 52 6.77 7.01 15.83
N PHE A 53 6.17 8.20 15.74
CA PHE A 53 5.65 8.73 14.48
C PHE A 53 6.75 8.93 13.43
N SER A 54 7.90 9.48 13.82
CA SER A 54 9.03 9.67 12.92
C SER A 54 9.64 8.35 12.45
N VAL A 55 9.74 7.35 13.34
CA VAL A 55 10.24 6.02 13.00
C VAL A 55 9.31 5.32 12.01
N ILE A 56 7.99 5.41 12.22
CA ILE A 56 7.01 4.82 11.31
C ILE A 56 7.06 5.53 9.95
N ALA A 57 7.12 6.86 9.92
CA ALA A 57 7.22 7.64 8.69
C ALA A 57 8.47 7.30 7.88
N LEU A 58 9.61 7.07 8.53
CA LEU A 58 10.86 6.67 7.87
C LEU A 58 10.83 5.23 7.33
N ARG A 59 10.00 4.35 7.90
CA ARG A 59 9.85 2.96 7.42
C ARG A 59 8.74 2.77 6.39
N LEU A 60 7.81 3.72 6.29
CA LEU A 60 6.75 3.70 5.27
C LEU A 60 7.29 3.51 3.83
N PRO A 61 8.37 4.19 3.40
CA PRO A 61 8.97 4.00 2.08
C PRO A 61 9.44 2.56 1.83
N ASP A 62 10.04 1.92 2.84
CA ASP A 62 10.49 0.52 2.72
C ASP A 62 9.30 -0.41 2.46
N PHE A 63 8.21 -0.23 3.21
CA PHE A 63 6.99 -1.00 3.01
C PHE A 63 6.36 -0.71 1.64
N LEU A 64 6.29 0.54 1.22
CA LEU A 64 5.75 0.91 -0.08
C LEU A 64 6.57 0.30 -1.23
N SER A 65 7.91 0.24 -1.11
CA SER A 65 8.76 -0.39 -2.12
C SER A 65 8.41 -1.86 -2.36
N LEU A 66 7.99 -2.56 -1.31
CA LEU A 66 7.55 -3.95 -1.35
C LEU A 66 6.08 -4.08 -1.77
N LEU A 67 5.22 -3.17 -1.31
CA LEU A 67 3.78 -3.22 -1.55
C LEU A 67 3.42 -2.81 -2.98
N ILE A 68 4.15 -1.89 -3.60
CA ILE A 68 3.90 -1.45 -4.98
C ILE A 68 3.88 -2.62 -5.98
N PRO A 69 4.92 -3.46 -6.09
CA PRO A 69 4.90 -4.59 -7.03
C PRO A 69 3.79 -5.59 -6.70
N PHE A 70 3.50 -5.81 -5.42
CA PHE A 70 2.46 -6.73 -4.98
C PHE A 70 1.04 -6.21 -5.29
N ALA A 71 0.77 -4.94 -4.99
CA ALA A 71 -0.50 -4.28 -5.28
C ALA A 71 -0.76 -4.21 -6.79
N PHE A 72 0.29 -4.00 -7.60
CA PHE A 72 0.17 -3.98 -9.05
C PHE A 72 -0.20 -5.37 -9.59
N PHE A 73 0.47 -6.41 -9.10
CA PHE A 73 0.17 -7.79 -9.45
C PHE A 73 -1.27 -8.17 -9.08
N LEU A 74 -1.71 -7.87 -7.86
CA LEU A 74 -3.08 -8.15 -7.41
C LEU A 74 -4.12 -7.37 -8.21
N SER A 75 -3.83 -6.10 -8.56
CA SER A 75 -4.75 -5.33 -9.39
C SER A 75 -4.90 -5.90 -10.79
N LEU A 76 -3.82 -6.40 -11.39
CA LEU A 76 -3.91 -7.09 -12.68
C LEU A 76 -4.76 -8.35 -12.58
N LEU A 77 -4.57 -9.16 -11.53
CA LEU A 77 -5.39 -10.34 -11.30
C LEU A 77 -6.88 -10.00 -11.14
N MET A 78 -7.19 -8.95 -10.38
CA MET A 78 -8.57 -8.50 -10.18
C MET A 78 -9.22 -8.08 -11.51
N VAL A 79 -8.51 -7.30 -12.33
CA VAL A 79 -9.04 -6.82 -13.63
C VAL A 79 -9.14 -7.93 -14.67
N VAL A 80 -8.27 -8.95 -14.61
CA VAL A 80 -8.35 -10.12 -15.51
C VAL A 80 -9.44 -11.11 -15.08
N SER A 81 -9.78 -11.12 -13.79
CA SER A 81 -10.81 -12.01 -13.24
C SER A 81 -12.24 -11.46 -13.40
N GLU A 82 -12.41 -10.16 -13.66
CA GLU A 82 -13.67 -9.53 -14.05
C GLU A 82 -13.94 -9.67 -15.56
#